data_AF-A0A8S4QHC5-F1
#
_entry.id   AF-A0A8S4QHC5-F1
#
_cell.length_a   1.000
_cell.length_b   1.000
_cell.length_c   1.000
_cell.angle_alpha   90.00
_cell.angle_beta   90.00
_cell.angle_gamma   90.00
#
_symmetry.space_group_name_H-M   'P 1'
#
loop_
_entity.id
_entity.type
_entity.pdbx_description
1 polymer ?
#
loop_
_entity_poly.entity_id
_entity_poly.type
_entity_poly.pdbx_seq_one_letter_code
_entity_poly.pdbx_strand_id
1 'polypeptide(L)'
;IKQLCNELEEAYSSVSHAAEERAARLEAALKAQQFLHDALEVDSWLADKDAALSSADVGNDRHRATQLLTRHKAVELELDTYAAIISEMGHVAASMASSGHPEGAALVSRHEQLADTLARLQRKAALRQAALVESVCR
;
A
#
# COMPACT_ATOMS: atom_id res chain seq x y z
N ILE A 1 42.81 40.29 0.40
CA ILE A 1 41.51 40.50 -0.27
C ILE A 1 41.18 39.32 -1.18
N LYS A 2 41.89 39.07 -2.30
CA LYS A 2 41.61 37.92 -3.20
C LYS A 2 41.53 36.56 -2.49
N GLN A 3 42.49 36.24 -1.63
CA GLN A 3 42.49 34.99 -0.88
C GLN A 3 41.25 34.85 0.03
N LEU A 4 40.91 35.90 0.78
CA LEU A 4 39.69 35.91 1.61
C LEU A 4 38.40 35.79 0.77
N CYS A 5 38.36 36.35 -0.44
CA CYS A 5 37.22 36.19 -1.34
C CYS A 5 37.08 34.73 -1.79
N ASN A 6 38.18 34.08 -2.16
CA ASN A 6 38.16 32.67 -2.55
C ASN A 6 37.75 31.76 -1.38
N GLU A 7 38.30 32.00 -0.19
CA GLU A 7 37.92 31.25 1.03
C GLU A 7 36.43 31.42 1.35
N LEU A 8 35.88 32.63 1.17
CA LEU A 8 34.45 32.89 1.33
C LEU A 8 33.60 32.18 0.28
N GLU A 9 34.02 32.19 -0.99
CA GLU A 9 33.32 31.48 -2.08
C GLU A 9 33.30 29.97 -1.85
N GLU A 10 34.42 29.37 -1.44
CA GLU A 10 34.51 27.95 -1.09
C GLU A 10 33.61 27.60 0.11
N ALA A 11 33.66 28.40 1.18
CA ALA A 11 32.82 28.20 2.35
C ALA A 11 31.32 28.31 2.01
N TYR A 12 30.95 29.30 1.19
CA TYR A 12 29.58 29.46 0.73
C TYR A 12 29.12 28.27 -0.12
N SER A 13 29.95 27.82 -1.07
CA SER A 13 29.66 26.65 -1.90
C SER A 13 29.48 25.39 -1.06
N SER A 14 30.35 25.16 -0.07
CA SER A 14 30.24 24.02 0.85
C SER A 14 28.95 24.04 1.65
N VAL A 15 28.56 25.21 2.19
CA VAL A 15 27.31 25.34 2.95
C VAL A 15 26.09 25.15 2.06
N SER A 16 26.09 25.70 0.83
CA SER A 16 25.01 25.50 -0.13
C SER A 16 24.82 24.03 -0.45
N HIS A 17 25.91 23.32 -0.75
CA HIS A 17 25.85 21.90 -1.07
C HIS A 17 25.33 21.06 0.11
N ALA A 18 25.80 21.34 1.33
CA ALA A 18 25.32 20.66 2.53
C ALA A 18 23.82 20.94 2.81
N ALA A 19 23.34 22.16 2.50
CA ALA A 19 21.93 22.51 2.62
C ALA A 19 21.06 21.75 1.60
N GLU A 20 21.51 21.62 0.35
CA GLU A 20 20.85 20.85 -0.70
C GLU A 20 20.77 19.37 -0.35
N GLU A 21 21.87 18.77 0.12
CA GLU A 21 21.90 17.36 0.55
C GLU A 21 20.93 17.13 1.72
N ARG A 22 20.91 18.05 2.69
CA ARG A 22 19.97 17.98 3.81
C ARG A 22 18.51 18.09 3.34
N ALA A 23 18.22 18.97 2.39
CA ALA A 23 16.87 19.13 1.84
C ALA A 23 16.41 17.82 1.16
N ALA A 24 17.27 17.22 0.33
CA ALA A 24 16.97 15.94 -0.34
C ALA A 24 16.71 14.80 0.66
N ARG A 25 17.52 14.72 1.74
CA ARG A 25 17.33 13.72 2.81
C ARG A 25 16.02 13.91 3.57
N LEU A 26 15.63 15.16 3.86
CA LEU A 26 14.36 15.46 4.53
C LEU A 26 13.16 15.12 3.65
N GLU A 27 13.24 15.41 2.36
CA GLU A 27 12.19 15.05 1.41
C GLU A 27 12.02 13.53 1.30
N ALA A 28 13.13 12.78 1.24
CA ALA A 28 13.10 11.32 1.21
C ALA A 28 12.49 10.73 2.50
N ALA A 29 12.88 11.26 3.67
CA ALA A 29 12.33 10.83 4.95
C ALA A 29 10.82 11.14 5.06
N LEU A 30 10.38 12.30 4.57
CA LEU A 30 8.97 12.66 4.53
C LEU A 30 8.17 11.67 3.69
N LYS A 31 8.65 11.35 2.48
CA LYS A 31 7.99 10.39 1.60
C LYS A 31 7.93 8.99 2.22
N ALA A 32 8.99 8.56 2.90
CA ALA A 32 9.00 7.27 3.61
C ALA A 32 7.96 7.23 4.73
N GLN A 33 7.82 8.32 5.50
CA GLN A 33 6.78 8.45 6.52
C GLN A 33 5.37 8.44 5.94
N GLN A 34 5.14 9.12 4.81
CA GLN A 34 3.86 9.08 4.09
C GLN A 34 3.51 7.65 3.66
N PHE A 35 4.46 6.93 3.06
CA PHE A 35 4.27 5.53 2.69
C PHE A 35 3.88 4.66 3.90
N LEU A 36 4.57 4.83 5.04
CA LEU A 36 4.29 4.05 6.25
C LEU A 36 2.90 4.37 6.82
N HIS A 37 2.49 5.62 6.74
CA HIS A 37 1.14 6.04 7.13
C HIS A 37 0.09 5.38 6.24
N ASP A 38 0.23 5.49 4.91
CA ASP A 38 -0.68 4.88 3.94
C ASP A 38 -0.75 3.35 4.14
N ALA A 39 0.39 2.71 4.45
CA ALA A 39 0.44 1.29 4.77
C ALA A 39 -0.38 0.89 6.01
N LEU A 40 -0.44 1.76 7.02
CA LEU A 40 -1.28 1.52 8.21
C LEU A 40 -2.77 1.66 7.88
N GLU A 41 -3.14 2.61 7.01
CA GLU A 41 -4.52 2.73 6.54
C GLU A 41 -4.95 1.49 5.75
N VAL A 42 -4.08 1.01 4.86
CA VAL A 42 -4.32 -0.22 4.10
C VAL A 42 -4.41 -1.45 5.01
N ASP A 43 -3.57 -1.57 6.05
CA ASP A 43 -3.70 -2.66 7.04
C ASP A 43 -5.07 -2.68 7.71
N SER A 44 -5.51 -1.50 8.19
CA SER A 44 -6.82 -1.38 8.83
C SER A 44 -7.93 -1.82 7.89
N TRP A 45 -7.86 -1.37 6.64
CA TRP A 45 -8.83 -1.75 5.63
C TRP A 45 -8.79 -3.25 5.31
N LEU A 46 -7.60 -3.85 5.20
CA LEU A 46 -7.43 -5.29 4.96
C LEU A 46 -8.02 -6.10 6.12
N ALA A 47 -7.84 -5.66 7.37
CA ALA A 47 -8.41 -6.30 8.54
C ALA A 47 -9.95 -6.25 8.53
N ASP A 48 -10.53 -5.09 8.21
CA ASP A 48 -11.98 -4.93 8.08
C ASP A 48 -12.56 -5.84 6.98
N LYS A 49 -11.84 -5.97 5.85
CA LYS A 49 -12.23 -6.85 4.76
C LYS A 49 -12.11 -8.33 5.11
N ASP A 50 -11.07 -8.73 5.83
CA ASP A 50 -10.95 -10.11 6.33
C ASP A 50 -12.13 -10.47 7.23
N ALA A 51 -12.53 -9.56 8.13
CA ALA A 51 -13.69 -9.72 8.99
C ALA A 51 -14.99 -9.85 8.18
N ALA A 52 -15.21 -8.96 7.21
CA ALA A 52 -16.40 -9.02 6.33
C ALA A 52 -16.49 -10.33 5.53
N LEU A 53 -15.35 -10.87 5.08
CA LEU A 53 -15.27 -12.13 4.33
C LEU A 53 -15.33 -13.38 5.23
N SER A 54 -15.25 -13.25 6.56
CA SER A 54 -15.22 -14.40 7.49
C SER A 54 -16.57 -15.08 7.70
N SER A 55 -17.67 -14.50 7.23
CA SER A 55 -18.98 -15.14 7.31
C SER A 55 -19.00 -16.45 6.50
N ALA A 56 -19.56 -17.51 7.07
CA ALA A 56 -19.85 -18.77 6.38
C ALA A 56 -21.28 -18.84 5.83
N ASP A 57 -22.10 -17.81 6.06
CA ASP A 57 -23.49 -17.78 5.58
C ASP A 57 -23.54 -17.63 4.07
N VAL A 58 -24.20 -18.59 3.41
CA VAL A 58 -24.45 -18.62 1.95
C VAL A 58 -25.93 -18.50 1.60
N GLY A 59 -26.79 -18.23 2.58
CA GLY A 59 -28.23 -18.22 2.42
C GLY A 59 -28.83 -19.63 2.37
N ASN A 60 -30.07 -19.75 2.85
CA ASN A 60 -30.85 -20.98 2.86
C ASN A 60 -31.92 -21.04 1.75
N ASP A 61 -32.10 -19.94 1.03
CA ASP A 61 -32.99 -19.83 -0.13
C ASP A 61 -32.34 -18.95 -1.21
N ARG A 62 -32.85 -19.08 -2.44
CA ARG A 62 -32.34 -18.35 -3.61
C ARG A 62 -32.36 -16.84 -3.43
N HIS A 63 -33.38 -16.30 -2.77
CA HIS A 63 -33.53 -14.86 -2.60
C HIS A 63 -32.44 -14.30 -1.67
N ARG A 64 -32.24 -14.91 -0.50
CA ARG A 64 -31.17 -14.56 0.43
C ARG A 64 -29.79 -14.77 -0.19
N ALA A 65 -29.56 -15.88 -0.88
CA ALA A 65 -28.30 -16.15 -1.56
C ALA A 65 -27.98 -15.09 -2.63
N THR A 66 -28.98 -14.64 -3.39
CA THR A 66 -28.83 -13.56 -4.38
C THR A 66 -28.47 -12.23 -3.72
N GLN A 67 -29.12 -11.87 -2.60
CA GLN A 67 -28.77 -10.65 -1.87
C GLN A 67 -27.33 -10.69 -1.33
N LEU A 68 -26.91 -11.83 -0.77
CA LEU A 68 -25.55 -12.04 -0.27
C LEU A 68 -24.52 -11.95 -1.40
N LEU A 69 -24.82 -12.52 -2.57
CA LEU A 69 -23.96 -12.44 -3.76
C LEU A 69 -23.81 -11.00 -4.27
N THR A 70 -24.88 -10.21 -4.31
CA THR A 70 -24.80 -8.80 -4.71
C THR A 70 -23.90 -7.99 -3.77
N ARG A 71 -24.04 -8.19 -2.45
CA ARG A 71 -23.16 -7.55 -1.46
C ARG A 71 -21.71 -8.00 -1.63
N HIS A 72 -21.50 -9.29 -1.92
CA HIS A 72 -20.16 -9.84 -2.12
C HIS A 72 -19.46 -9.23 -3.34
N LYS A 73 -20.18 -9.02 -4.45
CA LYS A 73 -19.62 -8.35 -5.64
C LYS A 73 -19.12 -6.92 -5.36
N ALA A 74 -19.77 -6.20 -4.43
CA ALA A 74 -19.28 -4.90 -4.00
C ALA A 74 -17.92 -5.02 -3.27
N VAL A 75 -17.77 -6.02 -2.40
CA VAL A 75 -16.50 -6.32 -1.73
C VAL A 75 -15.41 -6.67 -2.75
N GLU A 76 -15.71 -7.45 -3.78
CA GLU A 76 -14.76 -7.79 -4.85
C GLU A 76 -14.27 -6.54 -5.60
N LEU A 77 -15.17 -5.62 -5.95
CA LEU A 77 -14.79 -4.35 -6.59
C LEU A 77 -13.89 -3.49 -5.68
N GLU A 78 -14.15 -3.49 -4.38
CA GLU A 78 -13.30 -2.80 -3.41
C GLU A 78 -11.91 -3.46 -3.32
N LEU A 79 -11.82 -4.79 -3.37
CA LEU A 79 -10.55 -5.54 -3.45
C LEU A 79 -9.74 -5.15 -4.69
N ASP A 80 -10.37 -5.03 -5.85
CA ASP A 80 -9.70 -4.64 -7.09
C ASP A 80 -9.18 -3.19 -7.02
N THR A 81 -9.95 -2.30 -6.39
CA THR A 81 -9.55 -0.90 -6.19
C THR A 81 -8.29 -0.81 -5.31
N TYR A 82 -8.28 -1.53 -4.19
CA TYR A 82 -7.13 -1.55 -3.29
C TYR A 82 -5.93 -2.31 -3.86
N ALA A 83 -6.14 -3.26 -4.78
CA ALA A 83 -5.04 -3.88 -5.52
C ALA A 83 -4.24 -2.85 -6.32
N ALA A 84 -4.92 -1.89 -6.96
CA ALA A 84 -4.27 -0.80 -7.67
C ALA A 84 -3.50 0.14 -6.72
N ILE A 85 -4.07 0.46 -5.55
CA ILE A 85 -3.41 1.29 -4.53
C ILE A 85 -2.14 0.60 -4.02
N ILE A 86 -2.22 -0.67 -3.64
CA ILE A 86 -1.06 -1.44 -3.15
C ILE A 86 0.01 -1.55 -4.25
N SER A 87 -0.38 -1.72 -5.51
CA SER A 87 0.57 -1.71 -6.64
C SER A 87 1.31 -0.38 -6.75
N GLU A 88 0.61 0.75 -6.61
CA GLU A 88 1.22 2.08 -6.65
C GLU A 88 2.19 2.29 -5.47
N MET A 89 1.81 1.83 -4.28
CA MET A 89 2.74 1.80 -3.14
C MET A 89 4.00 1.00 -3.44
N GLY A 90 3.90 -0.11 -4.18
CA GLY A 90 5.04 -0.89 -4.66
C GLY A 90 5.99 -0.07 -5.54
N HIS A 91 5.46 0.78 -6.43
CA HIS A 91 6.27 1.69 -7.24
C HIS A 91 7.03 2.72 -6.39
N VAL A 92 6.36 3.28 -5.38
CA VAL A 92 6.99 4.22 -4.42
C VAL A 92 8.13 3.53 -3.65
N ALA A 93 7.88 2.33 -3.10
CA ALA A 93 8.88 1.58 -2.36
C ALA A 93 10.10 1.21 -3.23
N ALA A 94 9.88 0.76 -4.47
CA ALA A 94 10.94 0.44 -5.42
C ALA A 94 11.78 1.67 -5.81
N SER A 95 11.14 2.82 -6.00
CA SER A 95 11.81 4.09 -6.29
C SER A 95 12.72 4.53 -5.13
N MET A 96 12.24 4.41 -3.88
CA MET A 96 13.05 4.71 -2.69
C MET A 96 14.21 3.72 -2.48
N ALA A 97 14.00 2.45 -2.76
CA ALA A 97 15.09 1.47 -2.72
C ALA A 97 16.17 1.79 -3.78
N SER A 98 15.75 2.18 -4.98
CA SER A 98 16.66 2.53 -6.08
C SER A 98 17.43 3.83 -5.86
N SER A 99 16.88 4.77 -5.07
CA SER A 99 17.58 6.02 -4.72
C SER A 99 18.65 5.84 -3.64
N GLY A 100 18.85 4.63 -3.12
CA GLY A 100 19.82 4.33 -2.06
C GLY A 100 19.34 4.75 -0.67
N HIS A 101 18.03 4.94 -0.48
CA HIS A 101 17.49 5.28 0.84
C HIS A 101 17.74 4.13 1.83
N PRO A 102 18.25 4.41 3.05
CA PRO A 102 18.58 3.36 4.04
C PRO A 102 17.40 2.46 4.39
N GLU A 103 16.18 3.01 4.38
CA GLU A 103 14.95 2.29 4.71
C GLU A 103 14.29 1.64 3.48
N GLY A 104 14.80 1.84 2.27
CA GLY A 104 14.13 1.40 1.04
C GLY A 104 13.83 -0.10 0.99
N ALA A 105 14.75 -0.94 1.44
CA ALA A 105 14.54 -2.38 1.53
C ALA A 105 13.42 -2.76 2.52
N ALA A 106 13.30 -2.03 3.63
CA ALA A 106 12.23 -2.26 4.61
C ALA A 106 10.86 -1.88 4.03
N LEU A 107 10.78 -0.80 3.24
CA LEU A 107 9.54 -0.39 2.58
C LEU A 107 9.08 -1.39 1.52
N VAL A 108 10.02 -1.94 0.75
CA VAL A 108 9.72 -3.01 -0.22
C VAL A 108 9.17 -4.24 0.49
N SER A 109 9.83 -4.69 1.56
CA SER A 109 9.35 -5.82 2.36
C SER A 109 7.97 -5.55 2.98
N ARG A 110 7.72 -4.32 3.42
CA ARG A 110 6.42 -3.92 3.96
C ARG A 110 5.32 -3.96 2.90
N HIS A 111 5.61 -3.50 1.69
CA HIS A 111 4.71 -3.61 0.55
C HIS A 111 4.40 -5.08 0.21
N GLU A 112 5.40 -5.97 0.21
CA GLU A 112 5.20 -7.41 -0.05
C GLU A 112 4.22 -8.04 0.95
N GLN A 113 4.30 -7.67 2.24
CA GLN A 113 3.35 -8.15 3.25
C GLN A 113 1.90 -7.71 2.99
N LEU A 114 1.71 -6.47 2.53
CA LEU A 114 0.39 -5.95 2.14
C LEU A 114 -0.16 -6.73 0.93
N ALA A 115 0.68 -6.92 -0.09
CA ALA A 115 0.33 -7.65 -1.30
C ALA A 115 -0.03 -9.12 -1.00
N ASP A 116 0.74 -9.79 -0.14
CA ASP A 116 0.46 -11.17 0.29
C ASP A 116 -0.87 -11.28 1.04
N THR A 117 -1.15 -10.31 1.92
CA THR A 117 -2.41 -10.26 2.66
C THR A 117 -3.59 -10.05 1.73
N LEU A 118 -3.49 -9.11 0.78
CA LEU A 118 -4.52 -8.91 -0.25
C LEU A 118 -4.74 -10.18 -1.08
N ALA A 119 -3.66 -10.83 -1.55
CA ALA A 119 -3.76 -12.05 -2.33
C ALA A 119 -4.47 -13.18 -1.54
N ARG A 120 -4.23 -13.27 -0.23
CA ARG A 120 -4.97 -14.18 0.66
C ARG A 120 -6.46 -13.84 0.73
N LEU A 121 -6.82 -12.56 0.84
CA LEU A 121 -8.21 -12.11 0.85
C LEU A 121 -8.92 -12.37 -0.48
N GLN A 122 -8.26 -12.12 -1.61
CA GLN A 122 -8.81 -12.41 -2.94
C GLN A 122 -9.10 -13.91 -3.11
N ARG A 123 -8.22 -14.80 -2.64
CA ARG A 123 -8.49 -16.25 -2.61
C ARG A 123 -9.71 -16.59 -1.74
N LYS A 124 -9.82 -15.99 -0.55
CA LYS A 124 -10.97 -16.18 0.35
C LYS A 124 -12.27 -15.69 -0.29
N ALA A 125 -12.22 -14.54 -0.97
CA ALA A 125 -13.36 -13.98 -1.70
C ALA A 125 -13.80 -14.93 -2.82
N ALA A 126 -12.89 -15.41 -3.66
CA ALA A 126 -13.20 -16.35 -4.74
C ALA A 126 -13.87 -17.64 -4.25
N LEU A 127 -13.40 -18.21 -3.13
CA LEU A 127 -14.03 -19.39 -2.52
C LEU A 127 -15.47 -19.09 -2.05
N ARG A 128 -15.67 -17.93 -1.42
CA ARG A 128 -17.01 -17.50 -0.96
C ARG A 128 -17.94 -17.22 -2.15
N GLN A 129 -17.43 -16.62 -3.22
CA GLN A 129 -18.17 -16.38 -4.45
C GLN A 129 -18.70 -17.69 -5.05
N ALA A 130 -17.85 -18.71 -5.16
CA ALA A 130 -18.23 -20.02 -5.67
C ALA A 130 -19.35 -20.65 -4.82
N ALA A 131 -19.24 -20.60 -3.48
CA ALA A 131 -20.25 -21.15 -2.58
C ALA A 131 -21.59 -20.40 -2.65
N LEU A 132 -21.56 -19.07 -2.80
CA LEU A 132 -22.77 -18.25 -2.98
C LEU A 132 -23.46 -18.54 -4.31
N VAL A 133 -22.69 -18.69 -5.39
CA VAL A 133 -23.21 -19.05 -6.71
C VAL A 133 -23.87 -20.43 -6.68
N GLU A 134 -23.24 -21.41 -6.05
CA GLU A 134 -23.83 -22.75 -5.88
C GLU A 134 -25.18 -22.67 -5.15
N SER A 135 -25.26 -21.91 -4.05
CA SER A 135 -26.50 -21.70 -3.29
C SER A 135 -27.61 -21.03 -4.11
N VAL A 136 -27.27 -20.12 -5.02
CA VAL A 136 -28.24 -19.47 -5.92
C VAL A 136 -28.77 -20.43 -7.01
N CYS A 137 -27.96 -21.41 -7.41
CA CYS A 137 -28.29 -22.37 -8.46
C CYS A 137 -29.07 -23.61 -7.97
N ARG A 138 -29.10 -23.88 -6.66
CA ARG A 138 -29.92 -24.92 -6.04
C ARG A 138 -31.40 -24.52 -6.01
#